data_AF-A0A2M8PXF8-F1
#
_entry.id   AF-A0A2M8PXF8-F1
#
_cell.length_a   1.000
_cell.length_b   1.000
_cell.length_c   1.000
_cell.angle_alpha   90.00
_cell.angle_beta   90.00
_cell.angle_gamma   90.00
#
_symmetry.space_group_name_H-M   'P 1'
#
loop_
_entity.id
_entity.type
_entity.pdbx_description
1 polymer ?
#
loop_
_entity_poly.entity_id
_entity_poly.type
_entity_poly.pdbx_seq_one_letter_code
_entity_poly.pdbx_strand_id
1 'polypeptide(L)'
;LLDGEKRALSQGDQLDLWHFGAHGFHAVSLQADCVRLPPCLLPDEPCSEAAQRKPICVSAALQRARAERVQAWQAAQVQLGSGMQLIGFSLPETAQRGTRLSVATAWRAAERLNADYHQFVHLLNAQGTLIAQDDFPPARGAFPTSQWPAGQTWAEAAYLELPDDLPEGTYRVFTGWYRWFDGARLPVAGDRLGARDGLVYLGEIRVR
;
A
#
# COMPACT_ATOMS: atom_id res chain seq x y z
N LEU A 1 4.13 9.85 -30.14
CA LEU A 1 3.34 9.26 -31.23
C LEU A 1 2.08 8.66 -30.61
N LEU A 2 1.05 9.48 -30.46
CA LEU A 2 -0.33 9.03 -30.29
C LEU A 2 -1.16 9.97 -31.16
N ASP A 3 -1.22 9.65 -32.45
CA ASP A 3 -2.32 10.10 -33.30
C ASP A 3 -3.56 9.37 -32.80
N GLY A 4 -4.33 10.06 -31.95
CA GLY A 4 -5.62 9.59 -31.49
C GLY A 4 -6.69 10.50 -32.06
N GLU A 5 -7.51 9.97 -32.97
CA GLU A 5 -8.74 10.64 -33.39
C GLU A 5 -9.59 10.95 -32.15
N LYS A 6 -9.99 12.22 -32.01
CA LYS A 6 -10.78 12.70 -30.87
C LYS A 6 -12.23 12.27 -31.05
N ARG A 7 -12.75 11.47 -30.11
CA ARG A 7 -14.16 11.04 -30.06
C ARG A 7 -14.85 11.58 -28.80
N ALA A 8 -16.10 12.01 -28.93
CA ALA A 8 -16.93 12.42 -27.79
C ALA A 8 -17.34 11.20 -26.94
N LEU A 9 -17.21 11.32 -25.61
CA LEU A 9 -17.60 10.27 -24.68
C LEU A 9 -19.14 10.20 -24.55
N SER A 10 -19.68 8.99 -24.69
CA SER A 10 -21.09 8.62 -24.64
C SER A 10 -21.39 7.79 -23.38
N GLN A 11 -22.68 7.59 -23.07
CA GLN A 11 -23.08 6.69 -21.98
C GLN A 11 -22.60 5.26 -22.28
N GLY A 12 -21.65 4.76 -21.48
CA GLY A 12 -20.98 3.46 -21.69
C GLY A 12 -19.52 3.56 -22.12
N ASP A 13 -18.99 4.76 -22.37
CA ASP A 13 -17.58 4.93 -22.75
C ASP A 13 -16.63 4.83 -21.55
N GLN A 14 -15.47 4.23 -21.78
CA GLN A 14 -14.42 3.99 -20.79
C GLN A 14 -13.35 5.09 -20.88
N LEU A 15 -13.00 5.69 -19.74
CA LEU A 15 -11.90 6.65 -19.62
C LEU A 15 -10.66 5.93 -19.10
N ASP A 16 -9.62 5.81 -19.93
CA ASP A 16 -8.35 5.23 -19.52
C ASP A 16 -7.41 6.33 -19.01
N LEU A 17 -7.14 6.34 -17.70
CA LEU A 17 -6.20 7.24 -17.04
C LEU A 17 -4.82 6.59 -16.95
N TRP A 18 -3.83 7.15 -17.63
CA TRP A 18 -2.44 6.69 -17.60
C TRP A 18 -1.63 7.52 -16.61
N HIS A 19 -1.17 6.91 -15.51
CA HIS A 19 -0.30 7.54 -14.53
C HIS A 19 1.11 6.93 -14.58
N PHE A 20 2.12 7.79 -14.70
CA PHE A 20 3.52 7.43 -14.55
C PHE A 20 4.05 8.07 -13.26
N GLY A 21 4.22 7.27 -12.20
CA GLY A 21 4.66 7.72 -10.88
C GLY A 21 5.83 6.89 -10.35
N ALA A 22 6.43 7.34 -9.24
CA ALA A 22 7.41 6.56 -8.50
C ALA A 22 6.78 5.24 -7.97
N HIS A 23 7.60 4.22 -7.74
CA HIS A 23 7.14 2.92 -7.21
C HIS A 23 6.36 3.09 -5.90
N GLY A 24 5.25 2.36 -5.73
CA GLY A 24 4.38 2.43 -4.56
C GLY A 24 2.89 2.47 -4.92
N PHE A 25 2.03 2.61 -3.91
CA PHE A 25 0.60 2.79 -4.12
C PHE A 25 0.27 4.26 -4.35
N HIS A 26 -0.61 4.49 -5.33
CA HIS A 26 -1.18 5.79 -5.63
C HIS A 26 -2.69 5.65 -5.49
N ALA A 27 -3.30 6.47 -4.63
CA ALA A 27 -4.75 6.57 -4.57
C ALA A 27 -5.21 7.60 -5.61
N VAL A 28 -6.08 7.18 -6.53
CA VAL A 28 -6.80 8.09 -7.42
C VAL A 28 -8.19 8.28 -6.83
N SER A 29 -8.40 9.42 -6.16
CA SER A 29 -9.74 9.79 -5.71
C SER A 29 -10.43 10.61 -6.79
N LEU A 30 -11.60 10.15 -7.21
CA LEU A 30 -12.50 10.93 -8.05
C LEU A 30 -13.41 11.75 -7.13
N GLN A 31 -13.22 13.07 -7.12
CA GLN A 31 -14.11 13.99 -6.42
C GLN A 31 -15.03 14.67 -7.44
N ALA A 32 -16.26 14.93 -7.03
CA ALA A 32 -17.22 15.67 -7.85
C ALA A 32 -16.96 17.19 -7.74
N ASP A 33 -15.74 17.64 -8.04
CA ASP A 33 -15.37 19.06 -8.00
C ASP A 33 -15.05 19.58 -9.41
N CYS A 34 -15.75 20.65 -9.79
CA CYS A 34 -15.76 21.25 -11.12
C CYS A 34 -14.38 21.78 -11.55
N VAL A 35 -13.71 21.07 -12.46
CA VAL A 35 -12.68 21.70 -13.30
C VAL A 35 -13.35 22.15 -14.61
N ARG A 36 -13.35 23.46 -14.87
CA ARG A 36 -13.75 24.01 -16.18
C ARG A 36 -12.67 23.63 -17.20
N LEU A 37 -12.96 22.67 -18.07
CA LEU A 37 -12.27 22.60 -19.34
C LEU A 37 -12.92 23.63 -20.28
N PRO A 38 -12.17 24.62 -20.80
CA PRO A 38 -12.73 25.48 -21.83
C PRO A 38 -13.02 24.63 -23.07
N PRO A 39 -14.18 24.81 -23.74
CA PRO A 39 -14.63 23.92 -24.82
C PRO A 39 -13.77 24.01 -26.10
N CYS A 40 -12.79 24.91 -26.17
CA CYS A 40 -11.95 25.14 -27.34
C CYS A 40 -10.69 24.27 -27.42
N LEU A 41 -10.80 22.97 -27.15
CA LEU A 41 -9.74 21.97 -27.40
C LEU A 41 -9.77 21.38 -28.83
N LEU A 42 -10.52 22.01 -29.75
CA LEU A 42 -10.63 21.69 -31.17
C LEU A 42 -10.06 22.83 -32.02
N PRO A 43 -9.36 22.56 -33.14
CA PRO A 43 -9.21 23.55 -34.21
C PRO A 43 -10.57 23.72 -34.92
N ASP A 44 -10.94 24.97 -35.19
CA ASP A 44 -11.98 25.41 -36.14
C ASP A 44 -13.47 25.50 -35.72
N GLU A 45 -13.79 25.59 -34.42
CA GLU A 45 -15.14 26.07 -33.97
C GLU A 45 -15.06 27.33 -33.07
N PRO A 46 -15.85 28.39 -33.35
CA PRO A 46 -15.99 29.52 -32.44
C PRO A 46 -16.84 29.13 -31.21
N CYS A 47 -16.37 29.52 -30.01
CA CYS A 47 -16.89 29.15 -28.68
C CYS A 47 -18.36 29.49 -28.35
N SER A 48 -19.21 29.89 -29.30
CA SER A 48 -20.52 30.48 -29.00
C SER A 48 -21.66 29.48 -28.79
N GLU A 49 -21.57 28.24 -29.27
CA GLU A 49 -22.70 27.28 -29.23
C GLU A 49 -22.60 26.20 -28.13
N ALA A 50 -21.43 26.02 -27.50
CA ALA A 50 -21.20 25.02 -26.45
C ALA A 50 -21.82 25.37 -25.07
N ALA A 51 -22.53 26.49 -24.94
CA ALA A 51 -22.96 27.05 -23.64
C ALA A 51 -24.22 26.41 -23.03
N GLN A 52 -24.89 25.48 -23.71
CA GLN A 52 -26.22 24.99 -23.28
C GLN A 52 -26.25 23.57 -22.67
N ARG A 53 -25.12 22.85 -22.61
CA ARG A 53 -25.06 21.52 -21.99
C ARG A 53 -24.54 21.61 -20.55
N LYS A 54 -25.27 21.00 -19.59
CA LYS A 54 -24.76 20.80 -18.23
C LYS A 54 -23.57 19.83 -18.28
N PRO A 55 -22.35 20.25 -17.90
CA PRO A 55 -21.21 19.35 -17.89
C PRO A 55 -21.37 18.25 -16.84
N ILE A 56 -20.86 17.05 -17.15
CA ILE A 56 -20.62 16.01 -16.15
C ILE A 56 -19.16 16.14 -15.72
N CYS A 57 -18.93 16.22 -14.42
CA CYS A 57 -17.63 16.53 -13.84
C CYS A 57 -17.00 15.29 -13.23
N VAL A 58 -15.71 15.09 -13.52
CA VAL A 58 -14.87 14.12 -12.82
C VAL A 58 -13.50 14.79 -12.62
N SER A 59 -13.09 15.05 -11.37
CA SER A 59 -11.72 15.48 -11.08
C SER A 59 -10.97 14.36 -10.37
N ALA A 60 -9.76 14.10 -10.83
CA ALA A 60 -8.84 13.15 -10.20
C ALA A 60 -7.78 13.94 -9.44
N ALA A 61 -7.75 13.83 -8.11
CA ALA A 61 -6.69 14.39 -7.29
C ALA A 61 -5.66 13.31 -6.98
N LEU A 62 -4.43 13.49 -7.47
CA LEU A 62 -3.27 12.72 -7.04
C LEU A 62 -2.77 13.33 -5.73
N GLN A 63 -3.20 12.77 -4.60
CA GLN A 63 -2.54 13.06 -3.33
C GLN A 63 -1.35 12.10 -3.20
N ARG A 64 -0.14 12.65 -3.04
CA ARG A 64 0.92 11.87 -2.39
C ARG A 64 0.35 11.54 -1.02
N ALA A 65 0.23 10.25 -0.68
CA ALA A 65 0.16 9.86 0.71
C ALA A 65 1.28 10.63 1.39
N ARG A 66 0.95 11.52 2.33
CA ARG A 66 1.97 12.18 3.14
C ARG A 66 2.75 11.01 3.73
N ALA A 67 3.97 10.80 3.25
CA ALA A 67 4.90 9.98 3.98
C ALA A 67 4.94 10.68 5.34
N GLU A 68 4.36 10.05 6.35
CA GLU A 68 4.70 10.33 7.74
C GLU A 68 6.24 10.37 7.81
N ARG A 69 6.83 10.98 8.83
CA ARG A 69 8.30 10.89 8.99
C ARG A 69 8.66 9.43 9.26
N VAL A 70 8.78 8.66 8.19
CA VAL A 70 9.25 7.29 8.19
C VAL A 70 10.69 7.41 8.64
N GLN A 71 11.02 6.78 9.75
CA GLN A 71 12.41 6.69 10.19
C GLN A 71 13.27 6.09 9.08
N ALA A 72 14.60 6.20 9.19
CA ALA A 72 15.51 5.69 8.18
C ALA A 72 15.16 4.24 7.79
N TRP A 73 15.04 4.01 6.47
CA TRP A 73 14.76 2.69 5.94
C TRP A 73 15.95 1.77 6.19
N GLN A 74 15.66 0.59 6.72
CA GLN A 74 16.59 -0.52 6.87
C GLN A 74 16.41 -1.45 5.66
N ALA A 75 17.53 -1.81 5.02
CA ALA A 75 17.49 -2.78 3.95
C ALA A 75 17.26 -4.18 4.52
N ALA A 76 16.41 -4.97 3.85
CA ALA A 76 16.17 -6.37 4.15
C ALA A 76 16.23 -7.15 2.84
N GLN A 77 16.51 -8.46 2.89
CA GLN A 77 16.47 -9.33 1.72
C GLN A 77 15.95 -10.70 2.18
N VAL A 78 14.64 -10.78 2.45
CA VAL A 78 14.00 -11.98 2.98
C VAL A 78 12.98 -12.50 1.98
N GLN A 79 13.11 -13.76 1.58
CA GLN A 79 12.23 -14.40 0.60
C GLN A 79 11.10 -15.16 1.31
N LEU A 80 9.86 -14.97 0.87
CA LEU A 80 8.66 -15.64 1.36
C LEU A 80 7.96 -16.38 0.22
N GLY A 81 7.88 -17.70 0.36
CA GLY A 81 7.50 -18.58 -0.75
C GLY A 81 8.37 -18.33 -1.99
N SER A 82 7.80 -18.58 -3.17
CA SER A 82 8.47 -18.31 -4.45
C SER A 82 8.28 -16.87 -4.94
N GLY A 83 7.25 -16.16 -4.45
CA GLY A 83 6.77 -14.95 -5.12
C GLY A 83 6.87 -13.63 -4.36
N MET A 84 7.18 -13.62 -3.07
CA MET A 84 7.21 -12.37 -2.28
C MET A 84 8.57 -12.16 -1.61
N GLN A 85 9.12 -10.96 -1.70
CA GLN A 85 10.41 -10.62 -1.10
C GLN A 85 10.32 -9.34 -0.27
N LEU A 86 10.71 -9.38 1.01
CA LEU A 86 10.92 -8.17 1.81
C LEU A 86 12.26 -7.56 1.39
N ILE A 87 12.21 -6.31 0.92
CA ILE A 87 13.40 -5.58 0.44
C ILE A 87 13.83 -4.45 1.39
N GLY A 88 12.96 -4.06 2.33
CA GLY A 88 13.29 -3.09 3.36
C GLY A 88 12.11 -2.81 4.28
N PHE A 89 12.39 -2.13 5.39
CA PHE A 89 11.38 -1.71 6.36
C PHE A 89 11.84 -0.46 7.11
N SER A 90 10.90 0.18 7.80
CA SER A 90 11.17 1.25 8.75
C SER A 90 10.40 0.95 10.03
N LEU A 91 11.14 0.91 11.14
CA LEU A 91 10.65 0.53 12.45
C LEU A 91 11.13 1.54 13.49
N PRO A 92 10.21 2.23 14.19
CA PRO A 92 10.56 3.09 15.30
C PRO A 92 11.31 2.38 16.43
N GLU A 93 12.47 2.90 16.85
CA GLU A 93 13.20 2.36 18.02
C GLU A 93 12.41 2.47 19.33
N THR A 94 11.52 3.45 19.43
CA THR A 94 10.70 3.72 20.61
C THR A 94 9.26 4.03 20.24
N ALA A 95 8.34 3.67 21.12
CA ALA A 95 6.92 3.98 21.01
C ALA A 95 6.34 4.36 22.38
N GLN A 96 5.23 5.09 22.39
CA GLN A 96 4.50 5.41 23.63
C GLN A 96 3.29 4.49 23.76
N ARG A 97 3.03 3.96 24.95
CA ARG A 97 1.76 3.29 25.25
C ARG A 97 0.57 4.21 24.95
N GLY A 98 -0.57 3.65 24.56
CA GLY A 98 -1.76 4.43 24.20
C GLY A 98 -1.65 5.21 22.89
N THR A 99 -0.60 4.97 22.09
CA THR A 99 -0.41 5.62 20.79
C THR A 99 -0.35 4.59 19.68
N ARG A 100 -0.44 5.10 18.45
CA ARG A 100 -0.31 4.29 17.24
C ARG A 100 1.15 4.19 16.83
N LEU A 101 1.66 2.96 16.77
CA LEU A 101 2.96 2.65 16.19
C LEU A 101 2.81 2.43 14.67
N SER A 102 3.53 3.24 13.90
CA SER A 102 3.60 3.14 12.43
C SER A 102 4.82 2.30 12.02
N VAL A 103 4.58 1.20 11.29
CA VAL A 103 5.62 0.30 10.76
C VAL A 103 5.49 0.27 9.26
N ALA A 104 6.53 0.66 8.53
CA ALA A 104 6.52 0.62 7.07
C ALA A 104 7.34 -0.56 6.55
N THR A 105 6.87 -1.21 5.49
CA THR A 105 7.56 -2.34 4.84
C THR A 105 7.55 -2.15 3.33
N ALA A 106 8.64 -2.53 2.67
CA ALA A 106 8.79 -2.53 1.24
C ALA A 106 8.97 -3.96 0.74
N TRP A 107 8.13 -4.34 -0.22
CA TRP A 107 8.00 -5.68 -0.76
C TRP A 107 8.19 -5.67 -2.27
N ARG A 108 8.73 -6.75 -2.81
CA ARG A 108 8.80 -7.01 -4.25
C ARG A 108 8.08 -8.31 -4.56
N ALA A 109 7.16 -8.30 -5.53
CA ALA A 109 6.67 -9.55 -6.12
C ALA A 109 7.74 -10.07 -7.08
N ALA A 110 8.39 -11.18 -6.74
CA ALA A 110 9.40 -11.79 -7.61
C ALA A 110 8.78 -12.40 -8.87
N GLU A 111 7.55 -12.90 -8.76
CA GLU A 111 6.76 -13.48 -9.84
C GLU A 111 5.28 -13.08 -9.72
N ARG A 112 4.44 -13.48 -10.67
CA ARG A 112 2.99 -13.27 -10.58
C ARG A 112 2.41 -14.11 -9.45
N LEU A 113 1.69 -13.48 -8.54
CA LEU A 113 1.01 -14.16 -7.44
C LEU A 113 -0.37 -14.66 -7.93
N ASN A 114 -0.72 -15.91 -7.63
CA ASN A 114 -1.98 -16.52 -8.09
C ASN A 114 -3.06 -16.58 -6.99
N ALA A 115 -2.87 -15.83 -5.90
CA ALA A 115 -3.82 -15.73 -4.80
C ALA A 115 -3.76 -14.34 -4.17
N ASP A 116 -4.79 -14.03 -3.42
CA ASP A 116 -4.86 -12.83 -2.61
C ASP A 116 -4.27 -13.09 -1.23
N TYR A 117 -3.27 -12.31 -0.88
CA TYR A 117 -2.56 -12.38 0.38
C TYR A 117 -2.81 -11.10 1.17
N HIS A 118 -2.92 -11.25 2.48
CA HIS A 118 -2.91 -10.15 3.42
C HIS A 118 -1.55 -10.07 4.07
N GLN A 119 -1.08 -8.85 4.27
CA GLN A 119 0.07 -8.60 5.11
C GLN A 119 -0.39 -8.62 6.57
N PHE A 120 0.45 -9.11 7.45
CA PHE A 120 0.33 -8.88 8.89
C PHE A 120 1.56 -8.19 9.43
N VAL A 121 1.38 -7.38 10.47
CA VAL A 121 2.46 -6.93 11.35
C VAL A 121 2.03 -7.22 12.78
N HIS A 122 2.90 -7.85 13.55
CA HIS A 122 2.65 -8.26 14.93
C HIS A 122 3.66 -7.63 15.88
N LEU A 123 3.17 -7.16 17.02
CA LEU A 123 3.97 -6.82 18.19
C LEU A 123 3.87 -7.95 19.21
N LEU A 124 4.99 -8.60 19.53
CA LEU A 124 5.05 -9.70 20.49
C LEU A 124 5.89 -9.30 21.72
N ASN A 125 5.51 -9.77 22.90
CA ASN A 125 6.36 -9.66 24.09
C ASN A 125 7.50 -10.70 24.07
N ALA A 126 8.31 -10.73 25.14
CA ALA A 126 9.42 -11.68 25.29
C ALA A 126 8.96 -13.15 25.30
N GLN A 127 7.76 -13.43 25.82
CA GLN A 127 7.15 -14.76 25.86
C GLN A 127 6.53 -15.18 24.52
N GLY A 128 6.48 -14.29 23.53
CA GLY A 128 5.85 -14.54 22.24
C GLY A 128 4.33 -14.33 22.26
N THR A 129 3.78 -13.75 23.32
CA THR A 129 2.38 -13.34 23.37
C THR A 129 2.15 -12.16 22.44
N LEU A 130 1.08 -12.24 21.64
CA LEU A 130 0.63 -11.15 20.80
C LEU A 130 0.07 -10.01 21.64
N ILE A 131 0.62 -8.82 21.44
CA ILE A 131 0.24 -7.59 22.13
C ILE A 131 -0.66 -6.72 21.25
N ALA A 132 -0.22 -6.50 20.01
CA ALA A 132 -0.94 -5.71 19.01
C ALA A 132 -0.68 -6.28 17.62
N GLN A 133 -1.61 -6.09 16.70
CA GLN A 133 -1.48 -6.50 15.30
C GLN A 133 -2.21 -5.55 14.34
N ASP A 134 -1.76 -5.53 13.09
CA ASP A 134 -2.51 -5.00 11.95
C ASP A 134 -2.40 -6.02 10.81
N ASP A 135 -3.56 -6.57 10.44
CA ASP A 135 -3.73 -7.54 9.36
C ASP A 135 -4.57 -6.89 8.26
N PHE A 136 -4.02 -6.75 7.06
CA PHE A 136 -4.70 -5.99 6.02
C PHE A 136 -4.42 -6.49 4.60
N PRO A 137 -5.43 -6.40 3.70
CA PRO A 137 -5.18 -6.52 2.28
C PRO A 137 -4.32 -5.33 1.80
N PRO A 138 -3.44 -5.54 0.82
CA PRO A 138 -2.66 -4.45 0.26
C PRO A 138 -3.53 -3.33 -0.31
N ALA A 139 -3.00 -2.11 -0.26
CA ALA A 139 -3.71 -0.88 -0.54
C ALA A 139 -5.06 -0.78 0.19
N ARG A 140 -5.17 -1.38 1.39
CA ARG A 140 -6.41 -1.51 2.16
C ARG A 140 -7.59 -2.07 1.34
N GLY A 141 -7.29 -3.01 0.43
CA GLY A 141 -8.27 -3.72 -0.40
C GLY A 141 -8.45 -3.15 -1.80
N ALA A 142 -7.80 -2.02 -2.13
CA ALA A 142 -7.94 -1.40 -3.44
C ALA A 142 -7.16 -2.14 -4.55
N PHE A 143 -6.13 -2.92 -4.20
CA PHE A 143 -5.30 -3.59 -5.19
C PHE A 143 -4.79 -4.96 -4.69
N PRO A 144 -5.53 -6.04 -4.96
CA PRO A 144 -5.22 -7.36 -4.43
C PRO A 144 -3.95 -7.95 -5.05
N THR A 145 -3.25 -8.79 -4.28
CA THR A 145 -1.94 -9.34 -4.70
C THR A 145 -2.01 -10.21 -5.96
N SER A 146 -3.15 -10.82 -6.30
CA SER A 146 -3.28 -11.59 -7.55
C SER A 146 -3.13 -10.74 -8.83
N GLN A 147 -3.24 -9.42 -8.70
CA GLN A 147 -3.10 -8.46 -9.81
C GLN A 147 -1.73 -7.80 -9.87
N TRP A 148 -0.84 -8.14 -8.94
CA TRP A 148 0.50 -7.58 -8.82
C TRP A 148 1.38 -8.00 -10.01
N PRO A 149 1.94 -7.06 -10.79
CA PRO A 149 2.89 -7.39 -11.83
C PRO A 149 4.18 -7.96 -11.24
N ALA A 150 4.74 -8.97 -11.93
CA ALA A 150 6.03 -9.55 -11.54
C ALA A 150 7.15 -8.48 -11.61
N GLY A 151 8.06 -8.54 -10.65
CA GLY A 151 9.19 -7.65 -10.50
C GLY A 151 8.88 -6.30 -9.84
N GLN A 152 7.60 -5.97 -9.62
CA GLN A 152 7.20 -4.67 -9.07
C GLN A 152 7.37 -4.61 -7.55
N THR A 153 7.70 -3.40 -7.09
CA THR A 153 7.89 -3.06 -5.68
C THR A 153 6.72 -2.25 -5.15
N TRP A 154 6.30 -2.57 -3.93
CA TRP A 154 5.28 -1.85 -3.17
C TRP A 154 5.75 -1.54 -1.77
N ALA A 155 5.32 -0.40 -1.23
CA ALA A 155 5.54 -0.04 0.15
C ALA A 155 4.19 0.11 0.86
N GLU A 156 4.07 -0.49 2.03
CA GLU A 156 2.87 -0.48 2.87
C GLU A 156 3.21 0.07 4.26
N ALA A 157 2.21 0.64 4.93
CA ALA A 157 2.29 1.04 6.33
C ALA A 157 1.22 0.30 7.14
N ALA A 158 1.70 -0.38 8.18
CA ALA A 158 0.89 -0.99 9.22
C ALA A 158 0.79 -0.04 10.42
N TYR A 159 -0.36 -0.08 11.09
CA TYR A 159 -0.68 0.79 12.21
C TYR A 159 -1.12 -0.04 13.41
N LEU A 160 -0.22 -0.18 14.37
CA LEU A 160 -0.44 -0.96 15.59
C LEU A 160 -0.94 -0.04 16.70
N GLU A 161 -2.18 -0.24 17.15
CA GLU A 161 -2.70 0.46 18.33
C GLU A 161 -2.09 -0.16 19.59
N LEU A 162 -1.29 0.61 20.33
CA LEU A 162 -0.66 0.15 21.56
C LEU A 162 -1.60 0.36 22.75
N PRO A 163 -1.87 -0.68 23.58
CA PRO A 163 -2.73 -0.52 24.76
C PRO A 163 -2.22 0.57 25.72
N ASP A 164 -3.14 1.27 26.38
CA ASP A 164 -2.84 2.29 27.39
C ASP A 164 -2.16 1.70 28.64
N ASP A 165 -2.42 0.44 28.93
CA ASP A 165 -1.88 -0.31 30.07
C ASP A 165 -0.64 -1.15 29.69
N LEU A 166 -0.11 -0.98 28.47
CA LEU A 166 1.04 -1.73 28.00
C LEU A 166 2.27 -1.46 28.89
N PRO A 167 2.84 -2.49 29.56
CA PRO A 167 3.99 -2.31 30.42
C PRO A 167 5.20 -1.75 29.66
N GLU A 168 5.95 -0.88 30.31
CA GLU A 168 7.24 -0.43 29.78
C GLU A 168 8.17 -1.63 29.58
N GLY A 169 8.85 -1.65 28.44
CA GLY A 169 9.71 -2.78 28.11
C GLY A 169 10.09 -2.85 26.65
N THR A 170 10.76 -3.94 26.32
CA THR A 170 11.19 -4.27 24.96
C THR A 170 10.22 -5.27 24.34
N TYR A 171 9.77 -4.96 23.13
CA TYR A 171 8.84 -5.77 22.37
C TYR A 171 9.41 -6.06 20.99
N ARG A 172 9.10 -7.22 20.43
CA ARG A 172 9.59 -7.68 19.14
C ARG A 172 8.53 -7.46 18.07
N VAL A 173 8.95 -6.94 16.92
CA VAL A 173 8.07 -6.71 15.77
C VAL A 173 8.35 -7.73 14.69
N PHE A 174 7.27 -8.33 14.19
CA PHE A 174 7.30 -9.29 13.10
C PHE A 174 6.36 -8.87 11.99
N THR A 175 6.64 -9.30 10.77
CA THR A 175 5.77 -9.13 9.62
C THR A 175 5.66 -10.44 8.84
N GLY A 176 4.74 -10.50 7.90
CA GLY A 176 4.66 -11.59 6.93
C GLY A 176 3.39 -11.51 6.12
N TRP A 177 3.12 -12.59 5.40
CA TRP A 177 1.97 -12.68 4.53
C TRP A 177 1.23 -14.00 4.74
N TYR A 178 -0.10 -13.94 4.69
CA TYR A 178 -0.94 -15.14 4.65
C TYR A 178 -1.94 -15.03 3.52
N ARG A 179 -2.32 -16.19 2.99
CA ARG A 179 -3.33 -16.30 1.95
C ARG A 179 -4.70 -16.08 2.56
N TRP A 180 -5.44 -15.11 2.03
CA TRP A 180 -6.65 -14.60 2.66
C TRP A 180 -7.70 -15.68 2.94
N PHE A 181 -7.93 -16.58 1.99
CA PHE A 181 -9.08 -17.51 2.07
C PHE A 181 -8.92 -18.65 3.09
N ASP A 182 -7.68 -19.03 3.44
CA ASP A 182 -7.41 -20.15 4.35
C ASP A 182 -6.40 -19.85 5.46
N GLY A 183 -5.89 -18.62 5.53
CA GLY A 183 -4.92 -18.20 6.54
C GLY A 183 -3.54 -18.84 6.37
N ALA A 184 -3.29 -19.56 5.27
CA ALA A 184 -2.01 -20.25 5.06
C ALA A 184 -0.88 -19.22 4.89
N ARG A 185 0.08 -19.22 5.81
CA ARG A 185 1.21 -18.29 5.79
C ARG A 185 2.24 -18.67 4.73
N LEU A 186 2.81 -17.66 4.08
CA LEU A 186 3.94 -17.88 3.18
C LEU A 186 5.16 -18.34 3.99
N PRO A 187 5.86 -19.41 3.58
CA PRO A 187 7.04 -19.89 4.29
C PRO A 187 8.20 -18.92 4.08
N VAL A 188 8.96 -18.64 5.13
CA VAL A 188 10.13 -17.75 5.09
C VAL A 188 11.38 -18.58 4.78
N ALA A 189 12.10 -18.22 3.73
CA ALA A 189 13.36 -18.86 3.37
C ALA A 189 14.54 -18.11 4.03
N GLY A 190 15.38 -18.86 4.75
CA GLY A 190 16.74 -18.42 5.09
C GLY A 190 16.90 -17.30 6.12
N ASP A 191 15.86 -16.92 6.89
CA ASP A 191 15.98 -15.85 7.88
C ASP A 191 16.28 -16.32 9.32
N ARG A 192 17.15 -15.56 9.99
CA ARG A 192 17.70 -15.75 11.34
C ARG A 192 16.62 -15.49 12.42
N LEU A 193 16.67 -16.27 13.51
CA LEU A 193 15.88 -16.17 14.75
C LEU A 193 14.33 -16.19 14.67
N GLY A 194 13.70 -15.92 13.53
CA GLY A 194 12.25 -15.70 13.42
C GLY A 194 11.49 -16.50 12.36
N ALA A 195 12.15 -17.23 11.46
CA ALA A 195 11.55 -17.88 10.28
C ALA A 195 10.56 -19.04 10.55
N ARG A 196 10.04 -19.19 11.77
CA ARG A 196 8.99 -20.15 12.09
C ARG A 196 7.62 -19.57 11.75
N ASP A 197 6.72 -20.42 11.24
CA ASP A 197 5.33 -20.06 10.95
C ASP A 197 5.15 -18.78 10.11
N GLY A 198 6.01 -18.58 9.11
CA GLY A 198 5.91 -17.47 8.16
C GLY A 198 6.22 -16.08 8.75
N LEU A 199 6.78 -16.00 9.95
CA LEU A 199 7.18 -14.75 10.58
C LEU A 199 8.55 -14.26 10.06
N VAL A 200 8.61 -12.99 9.71
CA VAL A 200 9.86 -12.26 9.42
C VAL A 200 10.13 -11.29 10.56
N TYR A 201 11.30 -11.38 11.17
CA TYR A 201 11.66 -10.53 12.30
C TYR A 201 12.16 -9.16 11.80
N LEU A 202 11.52 -8.08 12.24
CA LEU A 202 11.90 -6.72 11.84
C LEU A 202 12.82 -6.05 12.87
N GLY A 203 12.72 -6.41 14.14
CA GLY A 203 13.53 -5.81 15.20
C GLY A 203 12.78 -5.70 16.52
N GLU A 204 13.41 -4.98 17.45
CA GLU A 204 12.81 -4.63 18.74
C GLU A 204 12.46 -3.16 18.81
N ILE A 205 11.42 -2.85 19.59
CA ILE A 205 11.07 -1.50 19.98
C ILE A 205 11.04 -1.39 21.50
N ARG A 206 11.29 -0.20 22.02
CA ARG A 206 11.11 0.10 23.43
C ARG A 206 9.82 0.92 23.65
N VAL A 207 8.87 0.33 24.37
CA VAL A 207 7.65 1.02 24.79
C VAL A 207 7.93 1.78 26.07
N ARG A 208 7.51 3.06 26.10
CA ARG A 208 7.59 3.97 27.23
C ARG A 208 6.22 4.51 27.61
#